data_AF-A0A949AU11-F1
#
_entry.id   AF-A0A949AU11-F1
#
_cell.length_a   1.000
_cell.length_b   1.000
_cell.length_c   1.000
_cell.angle_alpha   90.00
_cell.angle_beta   90.00
_cell.angle_gamma   90.00
#
_symmetry.space_group_name_H-M   'P 1'
#
loop_
_entity.id
_entity.type
_entity.pdbx_description
1 polymer ?
#
loop_
_entity_poly.entity_id
_entity_poly.type
_entity_poly.pdbx_seq_one_letter_code
_entity_poly.pdbx_strand_id
1 'polypeptide(L)'
;MINVLTSMKNVLDQSKDVKIIFEAINSLISGVSKNDLQVSEISLAKRQWTLDNLLQIIFVFNTVNFCFWAGKGEKKWTVKVDGEELDGSEALFRCIEKEVERNTDFLTGDELADLSRSHLRNVLAGNVTIPLFEERLKYLNEAGKILEKDYGNSFMGVYKKAGNDAVALAELLITHFPCFDDTAEYKGNKIGFYKRAQLNSKMISDALIANGEQGLKNLDKLTAFADYKIPQILRNLGVIKYSKELADKIDSYVPIEKGSEDEVEIRATTVWAVELIKQKLQKKYDFVTASHVDSMLWNKSQTKAKGDKPYHRTLTTAY
;
A
#
# COMPACT_ATOMS: atom_id res chain seq x y z
N MET A 1 18.27 1.77 6.26
CA MET A 1 16.84 1.93 6.62
C MET A 1 16.56 1.29 7.99
N ILE A 2 15.51 1.67 8.71
CA ILE A 2 15.01 0.88 9.87
C ILE A 2 14.63 -0.51 9.38
N ASN A 3 15.11 -1.57 10.04
CA ASN A 3 14.73 -2.94 9.71
C ASN A 3 13.26 -3.17 10.15
N VAL A 4 12.36 -3.26 9.17
CA VAL A 4 10.91 -3.38 9.39
C VAL A 4 10.60 -4.52 10.35
N LEU A 5 10.98 -5.77 10.03
CA LEU A 5 10.65 -6.94 10.86
C LEU A 5 11.18 -6.83 12.29
N THR A 6 12.41 -6.36 12.48
CA THR A 6 12.99 -6.19 13.82
C THR A 6 12.17 -5.19 14.64
N SER A 7 11.76 -4.07 14.03
CA SER A 7 10.92 -3.09 14.70
C SER A 7 9.51 -3.62 15.01
N MET A 8 8.92 -4.43 14.11
CA MET A 8 7.62 -5.06 14.38
C MET A 8 7.70 -6.00 15.59
N LYS A 9 8.75 -6.82 15.69
CA LYS A 9 8.95 -7.75 16.80
C LYS A 9 8.94 -7.02 18.15
N ASN A 10 9.65 -5.89 18.24
CA ASN A 10 9.68 -5.06 19.46
C ASN A 10 8.29 -4.53 19.86
N VAL A 11 7.42 -4.23 18.88
CA VAL A 11 6.03 -3.83 19.14
C VAL A 11 5.24 -5.03 19.67
N LEU A 12 5.34 -6.19 19.02
CA LEU A 12 4.60 -7.39 19.40
C LEU A 12 4.92 -7.88 20.82
N ASP A 13 6.19 -7.83 21.23
CA ASP A 13 6.62 -8.25 22.57
C ASP A 13 5.99 -7.39 23.69
N GLN A 14 5.48 -6.21 23.34
CA GLN A 14 4.86 -5.26 24.26
C GLN A 14 3.39 -4.96 23.93
N SER A 15 2.83 -5.66 22.95
CA SER A 15 1.48 -5.43 22.43
C SER A 15 0.42 -5.80 23.47
N LYS A 16 -0.52 -4.91 23.73
CA LYS A 16 -1.61 -5.11 24.71
C LYS A 16 -2.90 -5.52 24.04
N ASP A 17 -3.25 -4.84 22.96
CA ASP A 17 -4.58 -4.84 22.38
C ASP A 17 -4.66 -5.68 21.11
N VAL A 18 -3.53 -6.08 20.52
CA VAL A 18 -3.52 -6.89 19.30
C VAL A 18 -2.66 -8.14 19.48
N LYS A 19 -3.23 -9.32 19.18
CA LYS A 19 -2.55 -10.63 19.32
C LYS A 19 -2.71 -11.49 18.08
N ILE A 20 -1.69 -12.31 17.81
CA ILE A 20 -1.72 -13.34 16.76
C ILE A 20 -2.22 -14.66 17.37
N ILE A 21 -3.14 -15.32 16.67
CA ILE A 21 -3.64 -16.66 17.00
C ILE A 21 -2.97 -17.68 16.08
N PHE A 22 -1.96 -18.38 16.60
CA PHE A 22 -1.12 -19.28 15.79
C PHE A 22 -1.88 -20.49 15.22
N GLU A 23 -2.91 -20.96 15.91
CA GLU A 23 -3.78 -22.04 15.45
C GLU A 23 -4.56 -21.63 14.21
N ALA A 24 -5.06 -20.40 14.17
CA ALA A 24 -5.79 -19.87 13.01
C ALA A 24 -4.91 -19.75 11.77
N ILE A 25 -3.60 -19.51 11.94
CA ILE A 25 -2.63 -19.56 10.83
C ILE A 25 -2.60 -20.98 10.23
N ASN A 26 -2.60 -22.03 11.04
CA ASN A 26 -2.59 -23.42 10.54
C ASN A 26 -3.86 -23.73 9.75
N SER A 27 -5.02 -23.30 10.24
CA SER A 27 -6.29 -23.45 9.54
C SER A 27 -6.27 -22.72 8.20
N LEU A 28 -5.80 -21.47 8.17
CA LEU A 28 -5.67 -20.68 6.94
C LEU A 28 -4.81 -21.39 5.89
N ILE A 29 -3.57 -21.76 6.25
CA ILE A 29 -2.61 -22.30 5.27
C ILE A 29 -2.99 -23.68 4.73
N SER A 30 -3.83 -24.44 5.46
CA SER A 30 -4.30 -25.75 5.01
C SER A 30 -5.12 -25.68 3.71
N GLY A 31 -5.82 -24.57 3.50
CA GLY A 31 -6.62 -24.32 2.30
C GLY A 31 -5.88 -23.59 1.17
N VAL A 32 -4.62 -23.17 1.38
CA VAL A 32 -3.87 -22.37 0.39
C VAL A 32 -3.25 -23.27 -0.66
N SER A 33 -3.58 -22.98 -1.93
CA SER A 33 -2.99 -23.59 -3.11
C SER A 33 -1.88 -22.74 -3.71
N LYS A 34 -1.12 -23.31 -4.67
CA LYS A 34 -0.10 -22.57 -5.42
C LYS A 34 -0.71 -21.41 -6.22
N ASN A 35 -1.91 -21.59 -6.78
CA ASN A 35 -2.57 -20.59 -7.62
C ASN A 35 -2.98 -19.36 -6.82
N ASP A 36 -3.41 -19.54 -5.57
CA ASP A 36 -3.78 -18.44 -4.67
C ASP A 36 -2.61 -17.49 -4.41
N LEU A 37 -1.38 -17.99 -4.50
CA LEU A 37 -0.12 -17.27 -4.22
C LEU A 37 0.50 -16.62 -5.46
N GLN A 38 -0.08 -16.83 -6.65
CA GLN A 38 0.41 -16.27 -7.91
C GLN A 38 -0.50 -15.17 -8.46
N VAL A 39 -1.47 -14.70 -7.66
CA VAL A 39 -2.39 -13.63 -8.03
C VAL A 39 -1.74 -12.26 -7.77
N SER A 40 -1.84 -11.34 -8.73
CA SER A 40 -1.45 -9.94 -8.54
C SER A 40 -2.60 -9.11 -7.94
N GLU A 41 -2.30 -8.04 -7.21
CA GLU A 41 -3.30 -7.15 -6.59
C GLU A 41 -3.99 -6.24 -7.59
N ILE A 42 -3.25 -5.73 -8.58
CA ILE A 42 -3.78 -4.77 -9.54
C ILE A 42 -3.53 -5.32 -10.93
N SER A 43 -4.58 -5.32 -11.75
CA SER A 43 -4.46 -5.69 -13.16
C SER A 43 -3.78 -4.55 -13.94
N LEU A 44 -2.46 -4.42 -13.74
CA LEU A 44 -1.58 -3.53 -14.51
C LEU A 44 -1.64 -3.83 -16.02
N ALA A 45 -2.18 -4.99 -16.39
CA ALA A 45 -2.18 -5.56 -17.73
C ALA A 45 -3.35 -5.13 -18.63
N LYS A 46 -4.34 -4.37 -18.14
CA LYS A 46 -5.50 -4.01 -18.99
C LYS A 46 -5.16 -3.02 -20.11
N ARG A 47 -4.07 -2.26 -20.02
CA ARG A 47 -3.65 -1.26 -21.01
C ARG A 47 -2.17 -1.39 -21.35
N GLN A 48 -1.83 -1.17 -22.62
CA GLN A 48 -0.44 -1.18 -23.08
C GLN A 48 0.17 0.22 -22.95
N TRP A 49 0.86 0.45 -21.83
CA TRP A 49 1.76 1.58 -21.66
C TRP A 49 3.16 1.20 -22.12
N THR A 50 3.97 2.16 -22.56
CA THR A 50 5.42 1.92 -22.61
C THR A 50 5.90 1.58 -21.21
N LEU A 51 6.93 0.74 -21.08
CA LEU A 51 7.47 0.38 -19.77
C LEU A 51 7.83 1.63 -18.96
N ASP A 52 8.45 2.61 -19.60
CA ASP A 52 8.78 3.91 -19.01
C ASP A 52 7.55 4.59 -18.38
N ASN A 53 6.49 4.82 -19.16
CA ASN A 53 5.27 5.44 -18.67
C ASN A 53 4.62 4.62 -17.56
N LEU A 54 4.62 3.29 -17.66
CA LEU A 54 4.07 2.41 -16.64
C LEU A 54 4.81 2.56 -15.30
N LEU A 55 6.14 2.61 -15.32
CA LEU A 55 6.94 2.80 -14.09
C LEU A 55 6.66 4.17 -13.46
N GLN A 56 6.54 5.21 -14.28
CA GLN A 56 6.21 6.56 -13.83
C GLN A 56 4.78 6.67 -13.28
N ILE A 57 3.78 6.04 -13.92
CA ILE A 57 2.40 5.94 -13.42
C ILE A 57 2.39 5.27 -12.04
N ILE A 58 3.12 4.17 -11.87
CA ILE A 58 3.21 3.44 -10.59
C ILE A 58 3.82 4.32 -9.49
N PHE A 59 4.81 5.16 -9.82
CA PHE A 59 5.39 6.13 -8.91
C PHE A 59 4.39 7.23 -8.51
N VAL A 60 3.75 7.88 -9.49
CA VAL A 60 2.74 8.92 -9.24
C VAL A 60 1.60 8.35 -8.40
N PHE A 61 1.10 7.17 -8.75
CA PHE A 61 0.08 6.46 -7.99
C PHE A 61 0.51 6.23 -6.53
N ASN A 62 1.67 5.62 -6.29
CA ASN A 62 2.12 5.34 -4.92
C ASN A 62 2.51 6.59 -4.13
N THR A 63 2.75 7.73 -4.79
CA THR A 63 2.91 9.04 -4.13
C THR A 63 1.61 9.49 -3.43
N VAL A 64 0.44 9.04 -3.91
CA VAL A 64 -0.89 9.48 -3.43
C VAL A 64 -1.87 8.34 -3.06
N ASN A 65 -1.40 7.09 -3.02
CA ASN A 65 -2.19 5.89 -2.75
C ASN A 65 -2.45 5.64 -1.25
N PHE A 66 -3.28 6.48 -0.62
CA PHE A 66 -3.62 6.38 0.81
C PHE A 66 -5.06 6.85 1.10
N CYS A 67 -5.65 6.38 2.19
CA CYS A 67 -6.93 6.85 2.73
C CYS A 67 -8.10 6.97 1.71
N PHE A 68 -8.82 5.87 1.51
CA PHE A 68 -10.04 5.81 0.66
C PHE A 68 -11.32 5.46 1.42
N TRP A 69 -11.23 5.26 2.74
CA TRP A 69 -12.38 4.94 3.56
C TRP A 69 -13.22 6.20 3.81
N ALA A 70 -14.49 6.00 4.17
CA ALA A 70 -15.39 7.06 4.63
C ALA A 70 -15.90 6.75 6.03
N GLY A 71 -16.26 7.79 6.77
CA GLY A 71 -16.88 7.69 8.09
C GLY A 71 -18.25 7.02 8.04
N LYS A 72 -18.79 6.68 9.22
CA LYS A 72 -20.12 6.06 9.31
C LYS A 72 -21.19 7.03 8.83
N GLY A 73 -21.90 6.67 7.77
CA GLY A 73 -22.95 7.51 7.16
C GLY A 73 -22.42 8.57 6.18
N GLU A 74 -21.10 8.67 6.01
CA GLU A 74 -20.49 9.55 5.00
C GLU A 74 -20.48 8.89 3.62
N LYS A 75 -20.46 9.72 2.58
CA LYS A 75 -20.31 9.25 1.21
C LYS A 75 -18.85 8.91 0.95
N LYS A 76 -18.60 7.69 0.47
CA LYS A 76 -17.29 7.29 -0.04
C LYS A 76 -17.00 8.00 -1.35
N TRP A 77 -15.73 8.39 -1.55
CA TRP A 77 -15.26 8.90 -2.83
C TRP A 77 -15.37 7.82 -3.90
N THR A 78 -16.15 8.11 -4.93
CA THR A 78 -16.34 7.29 -6.13
C THR A 78 -16.18 8.16 -7.37
N VAL A 79 -15.72 7.54 -8.46
CA VAL A 79 -15.54 8.17 -9.77
C VAL A 79 -16.25 7.35 -10.84
N LYS A 80 -16.60 7.98 -11.95
CA LYS A 80 -17.12 7.29 -13.13
C LYS A 80 -16.07 7.33 -14.23
N VAL A 81 -15.53 6.17 -14.58
CA VAL A 81 -14.52 6.03 -15.64
C VAL A 81 -15.00 4.96 -16.62
N ASP A 82 -15.03 5.30 -17.91
CA ASP A 82 -15.45 4.39 -18.98
C ASP A 82 -16.83 3.71 -18.76
N GLY A 83 -17.74 4.43 -18.08
CA GLY A 83 -19.10 3.95 -17.77
C GLY A 83 -19.23 3.11 -16.49
N GLU A 84 -18.12 2.79 -15.83
CA GLU A 84 -18.10 2.05 -14.57
C GLU A 84 -17.92 3.00 -13.37
N GLU A 85 -18.64 2.73 -12.28
CA GLU A 85 -18.43 3.42 -11.01
C GLU A 85 -17.36 2.68 -10.19
N LEU A 86 -16.28 3.38 -9.89
CA LEU A 86 -15.11 2.83 -9.20
C LEU A 86 -14.86 3.57 -7.89
N ASP A 87 -14.18 2.90 -6.95
CA ASP A 87 -13.71 3.49 -5.70
C ASP A 87 -12.30 3.01 -5.33
N GLY A 88 -11.76 3.54 -4.24
CA GLY A 88 -10.51 3.03 -3.66
C GLY A 88 -9.27 3.28 -4.51
N SER A 89 -8.27 2.41 -4.34
CA SER A 89 -7.02 2.45 -5.09
C SER A 89 -7.23 2.23 -6.59
N GLU A 90 -8.19 1.41 -6.99
CA GLU A 90 -8.54 1.19 -8.40
C GLU A 90 -9.03 2.49 -9.04
N ALA A 91 -9.99 3.19 -8.43
CA ALA A 91 -10.44 4.50 -8.91
C ALA A 91 -9.30 5.51 -9.07
N LEU A 92 -8.40 5.59 -8.09
CA LEU A 92 -7.24 6.49 -8.15
C LEU A 92 -6.32 6.13 -9.33
N PHE A 93 -5.99 4.86 -9.51
CA PHE A 93 -5.15 4.39 -10.60
C PHE A 93 -5.79 4.75 -11.96
N ARG A 94 -7.09 4.52 -12.10
CA ARG A 94 -7.85 4.84 -13.33
C ARG A 94 -7.94 6.34 -13.62
N CYS A 95 -8.05 7.19 -12.61
CA CYS A 95 -7.98 8.65 -12.77
C CYS A 95 -6.61 9.08 -13.32
N ILE A 96 -5.52 8.53 -12.78
CA ILE A 96 -4.15 8.82 -13.24
C ILE A 96 -3.97 8.35 -14.68
N GLU A 97 -4.37 7.11 -15.00
CA GLU A 97 -4.30 6.60 -16.38
C GLU A 97 -5.05 7.49 -17.37
N LYS A 98 -6.25 7.97 -17.00
CA LYS A 98 -7.06 8.85 -17.85
C LYS A 98 -6.40 10.20 -18.09
N GLU A 99 -5.64 10.71 -17.14
CA GLU A 99 -4.89 11.94 -17.34
C GLU A 99 -3.69 11.72 -18.26
N VAL A 100 -2.94 10.64 -18.04
CA VAL A 100 -1.79 10.28 -18.89
C VAL A 100 -2.21 9.98 -20.33
N GLU A 101 -3.41 9.43 -20.55
CA GLU A 101 -3.99 9.23 -21.89
C GLU A 101 -4.17 10.57 -22.64
N ARG A 102 -4.40 11.67 -21.92
CA ARG A 102 -4.59 13.00 -22.52
C ARG A 102 -3.27 13.72 -22.70
N ASN A 103 -2.40 13.62 -21.71
CA ASN A 103 -1.09 14.25 -21.71
C ASN A 103 -0.09 13.41 -20.90
N THR A 104 0.88 12.81 -21.59
CA THR A 104 1.94 12.05 -20.93
C THR A 104 2.86 12.91 -20.08
N ASP A 105 2.95 14.22 -20.37
CA ASP A 105 3.81 15.13 -19.63
C ASP A 105 3.35 15.27 -18.17
N PHE A 106 2.11 14.92 -17.83
CA PHE A 106 1.61 14.82 -16.45
C PHE A 106 2.52 13.98 -15.52
N LEU A 107 3.33 13.07 -16.06
CA LEU A 107 4.26 12.22 -15.32
C LEU A 107 5.62 12.85 -15.05
N THR A 108 5.95 13.96 -15.72
CA THR A 108 7.25 14.63 -15.64
C THR A 108 7.40 15.43 -14.35
N GLY A 109 8.64 15.61 -13.90
CA GLY A 109 8.93 16.27 -12.63
C GLY A 109 8.45 17.71 -12.56
N ASP A 110 8.66 18.51 -13.60
CA ASP A 110 8.26 19.91 -13.73
C ASP A 110 6.73 20.07 -13.76
N GLU A 111 6.02 19.27 -14.57
CA GLU A 111 4.55 19.27 -14.57
C GLU A 111 3.97 18.88 -13.20
N LEU A 112 4.56 17.89 -12.52
CA LEU A 112 4.17 17.54 -11.16
C LEU A 112 4.51 18.65 -10.16
N ALA A 113 5.67 19.30 -10.29
CA ALA A 113 6.17 20.36 -9.41
C ALA A 113 5.24 21.57 -9.39
N ASP A 114 4.71 21.93 -10.56
CA ASP A 114 3.81 23.07 -10.79
C ASP A 114 2.33 22.66 -10.91
N LEU A 115 2.00 21.38 -10.66
CA LEU A 115 0.64 20.86 -10.73
C LEU A 115 -0.30 21.72 -9.88
N SER A 116 -1.27 22.36 -10.53
CA SER A 116 -2.20 23.25 -9.86
C SER A 116 -3.30 22.49 -9.12
N ARG A 117 -3.82 23.13 -8.06
CA ARG A 117 -4.98 22.63 -7.31
C ARG A 117 -6.20 22.36 -8.19
N SER A 118 -6.46 23.22 -9.17
CA SER A 118 -7.55 23.06 -10.13
C SER A 118 -7.35 21.87 -11.05
N HIS A 119 -6.12 21.65 -11.52
CA HIS A 119 -5.79 20.52 -12.38
C HIS A 119 -5.97 19.20 -11.62
N LEU A 120 -5.37 19.05 -10.44
CA LEU A 120 -5.54 17.83 -9.63
C LEU A 120 -7.01 17.58 -9.25
N ARG A 121 -7.78 18.64 -8.99
CA ARG A 121 -9.23 18.51 -8.73
C ARG A 121 -9.97 17.91 -9.93
N ASN A 122 -9.60 18.31 -11.14
CA ASN A 122 -10.20 17.77 -12.35
C ASN A 122 -9.79 16.31 -12.58
N VAL A 123 -8.54 15.95 -12.31
CA VAL A 123 -8.03 14.57 -12.39
C VAL A 123 -8.77 13.65 -11.41
N LEU A 124 -8.96 14.10 -10.17
CA LEU A 124 -9.57 13.32 -9.09
C LEU A 124 -11.07 13.63 -8.87
N ALA A 125 -11.73 14.19 -9.89
CA ALA A 125 -13.13 14.57 -9.80
C ALA A 125 -14.02 13.34 -9.55
N GLY A 126 -14.70 13.34 -8.40
CA GLY A 126 -15.63 12.28 -7.99
C GLY A 126 -16.94 12.83 -7.45
N ASN A 127 -17.77 11.94 -6.91
CA ASN A 127 -19.04 12.29 -6.26
C ASN A 127 -18.89 13.23 -5.03
N VAL A 128 -17.74 13.18 -4.37
CA VAL A 128 -17.28 14.05 -3.28
C VAL A 128 -15.79 14.37 -3.50
N THR A 129 -15.20 15.22 -2.66
CA THR A 129 -13.74 15.39 -2.64
C THR A 129 -13.08 14.16 -1.99
N ILE A 130 -12.03 13.63 -2.61
CA ILE A 130 -11.24 12.55 -2.03
C ILE A 130 -10.63 13.01 -0.69
N PRO A 131 -10.67 12.18 0.38
CA PRO A 131 -10.06 12.54 1.68
C PRO A 131 -8.59 12.89 1.52
N LEU A 132 -8.04 13.84 2.28
CA LEU A 132 -6.61 14.24 2.21
C LEU A 132 -6.16 14.73 0.82
N PHE A 133 -7.01 15.55 0.17
CA PHE A 133 -6.73 16.10 -1.16
C PHE A 133 -5.54 17.07 -1.16
N GLU A 134 -5.42 17.95 -0.17
CA GLU A 134 -4.34 18.95 -0.12
C GLU A 134 -2.97 18.27 0.12
N GLU A 135 -2.94 17.18 0.89
CA GLU A 135 -1.75 16.36 1.09
C GLU A 135 -1.32 15.67 -0.21
N ARG A 136 -2.27 15.22 -1.04
CA ARG A 136 -1.95 14.65 -2.36
C ARG A 136 -1.31 15.67 -3.28
N LEU A 137 -1.88 16.87 -3.35
CA LEU A 137 -1.33 17.97 -4.13
C LEU A 137 0.09 18.29 -3.68
N LYS A 138 0.27 18.49 -2.37
CA LYS A 138 1.57 18.75 -1.76
C LYS A 138 2.60 17.68 -2.13
N TYR A 139 2.24 16.40 -1.98
CA TYR A 139 3.18 15.31 -2.25
C TYR A 139 3.53 15.15 -3.73
N LEU A 140 2.59 15.40 -4.65
CA LEU A 140 2.89 15.44 -6.07
C LEU A 140 3.83 16.60 -6.41
N ASN A 141 3.58 17.80 -5.88
CA ASN A 141 4.46 18.95 -6.09
C ASN A 141 5.85 18.74 -5.51
N GLU A 142 5.96 18.20 -4.29
CA GLU A 142 7.25 17.89 -3.67
C GLU A 142 8.01 16.81 -4.44
N ALA A 143 7.33 15.73 -4.83
CA ALA A 143 7.93 14.67 -5.64
C ALA A 143 8.41 15.20 -6.99
N GLY A 144 7.61 16.04 -7.66
CA GLY A 144 7.96 16.69 -8.92
C GLY A 144 9.25 17.50 -8.83
N LYS A 145 9.35 18.37 -7.81
CA LYS A 145 10.57 19.19 -7.55
C LYS A 145 11.81 18.33 -7.34
N ILE A 146 11.68 17.19 -6.66
CA ILE A 146 12.79 16.24 -6.46
C ILE A 146 13.17 15.58 -7.79
N LEU A 147 12.19 15.16 -8.60
CA LEU A 147 12.46 14.55 -9.89
C LEU A 147 13.16 15.51 -10.85
N GLU A 148 12.64 16.73 -10.97
CA GLU A 148 13.20 17.80 -11.80
C GLU A 148 14.65 18.09 -11.41
N LYS A 149 14.90 18.33 -10.13
CA LYS A 149 16.20 18.74 -9.61
C LYS A 149 17.24 17.62 -9.61
N ASP A 150 16.88 16.42 -9.15
CA ASP A 150 17.85 15.39 -8.77
C ASP A 150 17.83 14.15 -9.69
N TYR A 151 16.80 14.00 -10.55
CA TYR A 151 16.58 12.78 -11.33
C TYR A 151 16.27 13.02 -12.82
N GLY A 152 16.67 14.17 -13.36
CA GLY A 152 16.52 14.46 -14.79
C GLY A 152 15.06 14.51 -15.23
N ASN A 153 14.20 15.04 -14.36
CA ASN A 153 12.79 15.26 -14.63
C ASN A 153 11.92 13.99 -14.78
N SER A 154 12.40 12.82 -14.35
CA SER A 154 11.67 11.56 -14.49
C SER A 154 11.98 10.55 -13.39
N PHE A 155 10.96 9.77 -12.99
CA PHE A 155 11.15 8.63 -12.08
C PHE A 155 12.12 7.58 -12.64
N MET A 156 12.33 7.53 -13.96
CA MET A 156 13.34 6.64 -14.55
C MET A 156 14.74 6.91 -14.02
N GLY A 157 15.07 8.15 -13.62
CA GLY A 157 16.32 8.46 -12.93
C GLY A 157 16.45 7.74 -11.59
N VAL A 158 15.35 7.67 -10.82
CA VAL A 158 15.28 6.96 -9.53
C VAL A 158 15.43 5.46 -9.76
N TYR A 159 14.67 4.89 -10.70
CA TYR A 159 14.72 3.47 -11.06
C TYR A 159 16.13 3.04 -11.48
N LYS A 160 16.79 3.81 -12.37
CA LYS A 160 18.17 3.53 -12.79
C LYS A 160 19.15 3.57 -11.62
N LYS A 161 19.01 4.55 -10.72
CA LYS A 161 19.85 4.68 -9.51
C LYS A 161 19.67 3.50 -8.55
N ALA A 162 18.49 2.89 -8.50
CA ALA A 162 18.22 1.71 -7.67
C ALA A 162 18.93 0.43 -8.16
N GLY A 163 19.40 0.38 -9.41
CA GLY A 163 20.22 -0.73 -9.89
C GLY A 163 19.50 -2.09 -9.98
N ASN A 164 18.20 -2.09 -10.33
CA ASN A 164 17.36 -3.30 -10.43
C ASN A 164 17.22 -4.08 -9.10
N ASP A 165 17.14 -3.36 -7.98
CA ASP A 165 17.01 -3.91 -6.64
C ASP A 165 15.80 -3.30 -5.91
N ALA A 166 14.89 -4.16 -5.42
CA ALA A 166 13.65 -3.74 -4.78
C ALA A 166 13.88 -3.01 -3.45
N VAL A 167 14.90 -3.42 -2.69
CA VAL A 167 15.25 -2.80 -1.40
C VAL A 167 15.91 -1.46 -1.64
N ALA A 168 16.86 -1.38 -2.58
CA ALA A 168 17.51 -0.12 -2.92
C ALA A 168 16.50 0.90 -3.47
N LEU A 169 15.53 0.46 -4.29
CA LEU A 169 14.45 1.33 -4.77
C LEU A 169 13.60 1.86 -3.62
N ALA A 170 13.19 1.00 -2.68
CA ALA A 170 12.45 1.43 -1.49
C ALA A 170 13.27 2.40 -0.62
N GLU A 171 14.57 2.15 -0.45
CA GLU A 171 15.49 3.05 0.29
C GLU A 171 15.60 4.43 -0.35
N LEU A 172 15.71 4.49 -1.67
CA LEU A 172 15.73 5.77 -2.40
C LEU A 172 14.42 6.53 -2.22
N LEU A 173 13.28 5.85 -2.32
CA LEU A 173 11.97 6.46 -2.09
C LEU A 173 11.87 7.07 -0.69
N ILE A 174 12.20 6.29 0.35
CA ILE A 174 12.11 6.74 1.75
C ILE A 174 13.08 7.89 2.04
N THR A 175 14.28 7.87 1.45
CA THR A 175 15.34 8.84 1.76
C THR A 175 15.13 10.17 1.03
N HIS A 176 14.67 10.12 -0.22
CA HIS A 176 14.60 11.31 -1.08
C HIS A 176 13.21 11.92 -1.13
N PHE A 177 12.14 11.14 -0.93
CA PHE A 177 10.76 11.60 -1.10
C PHE A 177 10.02 11.55 0.24
N PRO A 178 9.83 12.70 0.94
CA PRO A 178 9.25 12.74 2.29
C PRO A 178 7.87 12.09 2.40
N CYS A 179 7.10 12.08 1.32
CA CYS A 179 5.79 11.43 1.27
C CYS A 179 5.86 9.91 1.52
N PHE A 180 7.02 9.26 1.37
CA PHE A 180 7.23 7.84 1.63
C PHE A 180 7.75 7.54 3.05
N ASP A 181 8.00 8.56 3.89
CA ASP A 181 8.29 8.34 5.31
C ASP A 181 7.03 7.89 6.04
N ASP A 182 7.02 6.61 6.40
CA ASP A 182 5.96 5.93 7.13
C ASP A 182 6.57 5.32 8.40
N THR A 183 6.94 6.23 9.30
CA THR A 183 7.48 5.94 10.63
C THR A 183 6.53 6.39 11.73
N ALA A 184 6.63 5.73 12.88
CA ALA A 184 5.87 6.05 14.08
C ALA A 184 6.76 5.88 15.32
N GLU A 185 6.34 6.45 16.44
CA GLU A 185 6.95 6.21 17.75
C GLU A 185 6.09 5.25 18.55
N TYR A 186 6.72 4.29 19.23
CA TYR A 186 6.02 3.35 20.10
C TYR A 186 6.89 3.02 21.31
N LYS A 187 6.41 3.43 22.49
CA LYS A 187 7.09 3.20 23.79
C LYS A 187 8.58 3.60 23.74
N GLY A 188 8.86 4.78 23.17
CA GLY A 188 10.22 5.33 23.03
C GLY A 188 11.06 4.76 21.88
N ASN A 189 10.51 3.86 21.06
CA ASN A 189 11.20 3.28 19.91
C ASN A 189 10.63 3.82 18.59
N LYS A 190 11.52 4.14 17.63
CA LYS A 190 11.11 4.47 16.27
C LYS A 190 10.81 3.20 15.48
N ILE A 191 9.63 3.13 14.88
CA ILE A 191 9.12 2.02 14.09
C ILE A 191 9.00 2.45 12.63
N GLY A 192 9.36 1.58 11.69
CA GLY A 192 9.24 1.85 10.25
C GLY A 192 8.39 0.80 9.55
N PHE A 193 7.34 1.24 8.86
CA PHE A 193 6.45 0.37 8.06
C PHE A 193 6.73 0.50 6.56
N TYR A 194 6.96 1.73 6.09
CA TYR A 194 7.32 2.05 4.71
C TYR A 194 6.41 1.41 3.64
N LYS A 195 5.11 1.31 3.94
CA LYS A 195 4.15 0.52 3.14
C LYS A 195 4.17 0.90 1.66
N ARG A 196 4.03 2.20 1.35
CA ARG A 196 3.95 2.69 -0.03
C ARG A 196 5.28 2.57 -0.80
N ALA A 197 6.41 2.67 -0.11
CA ALA A 197 7.73 2.49 -0.73
C ALA A 197 7.95 1.03 -1.13
N GLN A 198 7.62 0.09 -0.22
CA GLN A 198 7.70 -1.34 -0.51
C GLN A 198 6.71 -1.77 -1.61
N LEU A 199 5.47 -1.23 -1.55
CA LEU A 199 4.45 -1.49 -2.57
C LEU A 199 4.88 -0.97 -3.94
N ASN A 200 5.47 0.24 -4.01
CA ASN A 200 6.02 0.77 -5.26
C ASN A 200 7.04 -0.20 -5.88
N SER A 201 8.05 -0.63 -5.11
CA SER A 201 9.06 -1.59 -5.60
C SER A 201 8.43 -2.89 -6.11
N LYS A 202 7.42 -3.42 -5.40
CA LYS A 202 6.70 -4.62 -5.86
C LYS A 202 5.96 -4.39 -7.18
N MET A 203 5.22 -3.29 -7.29
CA MET A 203 4.48 -2.96 -8.52
C MET A 203 5.41 -2.72 -9.71
N ILE A 204 6.56 -2.08 -9.50
CA ILE A 204 7.59 -1.91 -10.54
C ILE A 204 8.10 -3.28 -11.01
N SER A 205 8.37 -4.21 -10.09
CA SER A 205 8.78 -5.56 -10.48
C SER A 205 7.72 -6.30 -11.26
N ASP A 206 6.44 -6.16 -10.89
CA ASP A 206 5.33 -6.79 -11.62
C ASP A 206 5.18 -6.20 -13.01
N ALA A 207 5.34 -4.88 -13.15
CA ALA A 207 5.33 -4.19 -14.44
C ALA A 207 6.46 -4.69 -15.37
N LEU A 208 7.67 -4.89 -14.84
CA LEU A 208 8.79 -5.47 -15.59
C LEU A 208 8.44 -6.87 -16.10
N ILE A 209 7.99 -7.77 -15.22
CA ILE A 209 7.63 -9.15 -15.56
C ILE A 209 6.51 -9.19 -16.60
N ALA A 210 5.48 -8.35 -16.44
CA ALA A 210 4.36 -8.26 -17.38
C ALA A 210 4.78 -7.76 -18.77
N ASN A 211 5.90 -7.03 -18.87
CA ASN A 211 6.47 -6.56 -20.13
C ASN A 211 7.60 -7.47 -20.67
N GLY A 212 7.74 -8.69 -20.13
CA GLY A 212 8.73 -9.67 -20.59
C GLY A 212 10.16 -9.44 -20.08
N GLU A 213 10.35 -8.50 -19.15
CA GLU A 213 11.63 -8.24 -18.49
C GLU A 213 11.78 -9.11 -17.24
N GLN A 214 13.01 -9.19 -16.71
CA GLN A 214 13.22 -9.77 -15.38
C GLN A 214 12.71 -8.81 -14.30
N GLY A 215 12.05 -9.35 -13.29
CA GLY A 215 11.65 -8.59 -12.11
C GLY A 215 12.85 -8.07 -11.29
N LEU A 216 12.56 -7.19 -10.33
CA LEU A 216 13.56 -6.65 -9.42
C LEU A 216 14.17 -7.76 -8.55
N LYS A 217 15.45 -7.62 -8.24
CA LYS A 217 16.13 -8.47 -7.25
C LYS A 217 15.66 -8.14 -5.83
N ASN A 218 15.88 -9.08 -4.91
CA ASN A 218 15.65 -8.92 -3.47
C ASN A 218 14.20 -8.58 -3.07
N LEU A 219 13.21 -8.92 -3.92
CA LEU A 219 11.79 -8.82 -3.57
C LEU A 219 11.41 -9.64 -2.33
N ASP A 220 12.12 -10.75 -2.08
CA ASP A 220 11.91 -11.60 -0.89
C ASP A 220 12.23 -10.89 0.44
N LYS A 221 12.95 -9.76 0.38
CA LYS A 221 13.28 -8.91 1.54
C LYS A 221 12.20 -7.90 1.88
N LEU A 222 11.24 -7.67 0.98
CA LEU A 222 10.07 -6.85 1.29
C LEU A 222 9.17 -7.57 2.30
N THR A 223 8.45 -6.78 3.08
CA THR A 223 7.46 -7.26 4.06
C THR A 223 6.04 -7.05 3.55
N ALA A 224 5.06 -7.37 4.39
CA ALA A 224 3.65 -7.05 4.12
C ALA A 224 3.43 -5.53 3.98
N PHE A 225 2.39 -5.16 3.23
CA PHE A 225 2.00 -3.80 2.94
C PHE A 225 0.87 -3.36 3.87
N ALA A 226 1.17 -3.27 5.18
CA ALA A 226 0.17 -3.10 6.25
C ALA A 226 -0.68 -1.81 6.15
N ASP A 227 -1.81 -1.95 5.45
CA ASP A 227 -2.90 -0.98 5.32
C ASP A 227 -4.05 -1.27 6.30
N TYR A 228 -5.28 -0.88 5.98
CA TYR A 228 -6.48 -1.19 6.77
C TYR A 228 -7.25 -2.45 6.30
N LYS A 229 -6.97 -2.97 5.10
CA LYS A 229 -7.64 -4.15 4.53
C LYS A 229 -7.00 -5.45 4.96
N ILE A 230 -5.68 -5.53 4.98
CA ILE A 230 -4.96 -6.72 5.42
C ILE A 230 -5.26 -7.06 6.90
N PRO A 231 -5.19 -6.13 7.87
CA PRO A 231 -5.60 -6.43 9.25
C PRO A 231 -7.07 -6.85 9.36
N GLN A 232 -7.96 -6.26 8.55
CA GLN A 232 -9.37 -6.62 8.55
C GLN A 232 -9.59 -8.07 8.13
N ILE A 233 -9.00 -8.52 7.02
CA ILE A 233 -9.16 -9.90 6.57
C ILE A 233 -8.47 -10.88 7.53
N LEU A 234 -7.32 -10.53 8.09
CA LEU A 234 -6.65 -11.34 9.13
C LEU A 234 -7.50 -11.47 10.40
N ARG A 235 -8.21 -10.40 10.79
CA ARG A 235 -9.20 -10.44 11.89
C ARG A 235 -10.38 -11.35 11.56
N ASN A 236 -10.94 -11.24 10.34
CA ASN A 236 -12.06 -12.09 9.91
C ASN A 236 -11.67 -13.57 9.82
N LEU A 237 -10.41 -13.86 9.47
CA LEU A 237 -9.83 -15.20 9.47
C LEU A 237 -9.45 -15.71 10.87
N GLY A 238 -9.59 -14.88 11.90
CA GLY A 238 -9.21 -15.21 13.28
C GLY A 238 -7.71 -15.23 13.54
N VAL A 239 -6.87 -14.86 12.56
CA VAL A 239 -5.40 -14.80 12.70
C VAL A 239 -4.99 -13.67 13.63
N ILE A 240 -5.69 -12.54 13.57
CA ILE A 240 -5.49 -11.41 14.49
C ILE A 240 -6.71 -11.28 15.39
N LYS A 241 -6.48 -11.12 16.70
CA LYS A 241 -7.51 -10.85 17.69
C LYS A 241 -7.24 -9.54 18.40
N TYR A 242 -8.25 -8.71 18.49
CA TYR A 242 -8.22 -7.47 19.25
C TYR A 242 -8.71 -7.69 20.69
N SER A 243 -8.27 -6.83 21.62
CA SER A 243 -8.91 -6.67 22.92
C SER A 243 -10.37 -6.26 22.74
N LYS A 244 -11.17 -6.41 23.80
CA LYS A 244 -12.58 -6.04 23.75
C LYS A 244 -12.75 -4.54 23.43
N GLU A 245 -11.97 -3.69 24.08
CA GLU A 245 -12.04 -2.24 23.91
C GLU A 245 -11.70 -1.80 22.48
N LEU A 246 -10.57 -2.28 21.94
CA LEU A 246 -10.17 -1.98 20.57
C LEU A 246 -11.19 -2.54 19.54
N ALA A 247 -11.69 -3.75 19.77
CA ALA A 247 -12.74 -4.34 18.93
C ALA A 247 -14.02 -3.49 18.95
N ASP A 248 -14.49 -3.05 20.12
CA ASP A 248 -15.69 -2.23 20.27
C ASP A 248 -15.52 -0.87 19.56
N LYS A 249 -14.34 -0.25 19.68
CA LYS A 249 -13.99 1.02 19.01
C LYS A 249 -14.08 0.89 17.48
N ILE A 250 -13.42 -0.13 16.92
CA ILE A 250 -13.43 -0.39 15.47
C ILE A 250 -14.82 -0.79 14.98
N ASP A 251 -15.51 -1.66 15.71
CA ASP A 251 -16.86 -2.15 15.37
C ASP A 251 -17.90 -1.02 15.40
N SER A 252 -17.68 0.00 16.23
CA SER A 252 -18.50 1.20 16.34
C SER A 252 -18.11 2.32 15.36
N TYR A 253 -17.15 2.07 14.47
CA TYR A 253 -16.65 3.02 13.47
C TYR A 253 -15.96 4.26 14.07
N VAL A 254 -15.49 4.15 15.32
CA VAL A 254 -14.71 5.23 15.95
C VAL A 254 -13.33 5.28 15.28
N PRO A 255 -12.88 6.45 14.78
CA PRO A 255 -11.56 6.58 14.20
C PRO A 255 -10.45 6.22 15.20
N ILE A 256 -9.38 5.62 14.68
CA ILE A 256 -8.12 5.41 15.41
C ILE A 256 -7.22 6.60 15.10
N GLU A 257 -6.58 7.15 16.13
CA GLU A 257 -5.67 8.28 15.98
C GLU A 257 -4.37 7.84 15.33
N LYS A 258 -3.83 8.67 14.41
CA LYS A 258 -2.55 8.41 13.77
C LYS A 258 -1.43 8.46 14.81
N GLY A 259 -0.60 7.43 14.86
CA GLY A 259 0.51 7.26 15.79
C GLY A 259 0.10 6.70 17.16
N SER A 260 -1.17 6.37 17.38
CA SER A 260 -1.60 5.79 18.66
C SER A 260 -1.08 4.36 18.83
N GLU A 261 -1.02 3.87 20.09
CA GLU A 261 -0.66 2.47 20.36
C GLU A 261 -1.56 1.50 19.56
N ASP A 262 -2.88 1.74 19.54
CA ASP A 262 -3.84 0.97 18.72
C ASP A 262 -3.41 0.85 17.25
N GLU A 263 -3.08 1.97 16.59
CA GLU A 263 -2.70 1.96 15.17
C GLU A 263 -1.41 1.17 14.96
N VAL A 264 -0.40 1.46 15.77
CA VAL A 264 0.93 0.85 15.65
C VAL A 264 0.86 -0.65 15.92
N GLU A 265 0.14 -1.09 16.96
CA GLU A 265 -0.03 -2.51 17.28
C GLU A 265 -0.79 -3.26 16.16
N ILE A 266 -1.84 -2.66 15.58
CA ILE A 266 -2.58 -3.28 14.46
C ILE A 266 -1.65 -3.49 13.26
N ARG A 267 -0.94 -2.44 12.85
CA ARG A 267 -0.07 -2.49 11.68
C ARG A 267 1.12 -3.41 11.92
N ALA A 268 1.75 -3.36 13.08
CA ALA A 268 2.91 -4.20 13.39
C ALA A 268 2.54 -5.67 13.46
N THR A 269 1.41 -5.98 14.10
CA THR A 269 0.88 -7.34 14.15
C THR A 269 0.52 -7.86 12.77
N THR A 270 0.01 -7.00 11.88
CA THR A 270 -0.27 -7.36 10.48
C THR A 270 0.99 -7.81 9.76
N VAL A 271 2.05 -7.00 9.79
CA VAL A 271 3.33 -7.33 9.15
C VAL A 271 3.88 -8.65 9.68
N TRP A 272 3.87 -8.83 10.99
CA TRP A 272 4.41 -10.04 11.61
C TRP A 272 3.55 -11.28 11.36
N ALA A 273 2.22 -11.16 11.34
CA ALA A 273 1.33 -12.26 11.02
C ALA A 273 1.55 -12.77 9.59
N VAL A 274 1.72 -11.86 8.62
CA VAL A 274 2.05 -12.22 7.24
C VAL A 274 3.43 -12.89 7.16
N GLU A 275 4.42 -12.39 7.90
CA GLU A 275 5.75 -13.03 7.98
C GLU A 275 5.66 -14.48 8.51
N LEU A 276 4.85 -14.72 9.54
CA LEU A 276 4.63 -16.08 10.07
C LEU A 276 3.89 -16.99 9.07
N ILE A 277 2.89 -16.46 8.37
CA ILE A 277 2.18 -17.19 7.30
C ILE A 277 3.16 -17.57 6.18
N LYS A 278 3.99 -16.61 5.72
CA LYS A 278 5.05 -16.83 4.73
C LYS A 278 5.98 -17.97 5.14
N GLN A 279 6.54 -17.90 6.35
CA GLN A 279 7.48 -18.92 6.85
C GLN A 279 6.87 -20.33 6.88
N LYS A 280 5.57 -20.45 7.19
CA LYS A 280 4.90 -21.76 7.16
C LYS A 280 4.62 -22.24 5.73
N LEU A 281 4.18 -21.34 4.84
CA LEU A 281 3.92 -21.68 3.44
C LEU A 281 5.21 -22.02 2.68
N GLN A 282 6.34 -21.40 3.02
CA GLN A 282 7.64 -21.68 2.40
C GLN A 282 8.10 -23.13 2.59
N LYS A 283 7.62 -23.83 3.63
CA LYS A 283 7.88 -25.28 3.81
C LYS A 283 7.21 -26.14 2.73
N LYS A 284 6.18 -25.61 2.07
CA LYS A 284 5.40 -26.27 1.01
C LYS A 284 5.71 -25.68 -0.37
N TYR A 285 5.99 -24.39 -0.44
CA TYR A 285 6.20 -23.61 -1.66
C TYR A 285 7.38 -22.65 -1.48
N ASP A 286 8.58 -23.05 -1.90
CA ASP A 286 9.85 -22.32 -1.71
C ASP A 286 9.84 -20.88 -2.25
N PHE A 287 9.12 -20.60 -3.33
CA PHE A 287 9.02 -19.28 -3.97
C PHE A 287 8.21 -18.23 -3.18
N VAL A 288 7.53 -18.62 -2.10
CA VAL A 288 6.61 -17.72 -1.39
C VAL A 288 7.37 -16.59 -0.71
N THR A 289 6.86 -15.37 -0.88
CA THR A 289 7.38 -14.13 -0.27
C THR A 289 6.28 -13.48 0.56
N ALA A 290 6.61 -12.47 1.37
CA ALA A 290 5.59 -11.72 2.10
C ALA A 290 4.59 -11.06 1.14
N SER A 291 5.06 -10.53 0.00
CA SER A 291 4.20 -9.93 -1.02
C SER A 291 3.23 -10.95 -1.65
N HIS A 292 3.63 -12.21 -1.87
CA HIS A 292 2.69 -13.23 -2.36
C HIS A 292 1.55 -13.48 -1.37
N VAL A 293 1.87 -13.53 -0.07
CA VAL A 293 0.87 -13.71 0.99
C VAL A 293 -0.02 -12.46 1.10
N ASP A 294 0.56 -11.26 0.99
CA ASP A 294 -0.16 -10.00 1.01
C ASP A 294 -1.18 -9.93 -0.14
N SER A 295 -0.74 -10.18 -1.38
CA SER A 295 -1.59 -10.18 -2.56
C SER A 295 -2.71 -11.21 -2.49
N MET A 296 -2.44 -12.40 -1.95
CA MET A 296 -3.48 -13.40 -1.68
C MET A 296 -4.52 -12.89 -0.68
N LEU A 297 -4.09 -12.30 0.44
CA LEU A 297 -4.97 -11.74 1.47
C LEU A 297 -5.77 -10.54 0.95
N TRP A 298 -5.13 -9.66 0.20
CA TRP A 298 -5.74 -8.49 -0.42
C TRP A 298 -6.85 -8.90 -1.38
N ASN A 299 -6.59 -9.86 -2.29
CA ASN A 299 -7.59 -10.38 -3.22
C ASN A 299 -8.77 -11.02 -2.47
N LYS A 300 -8.49 -11.80 -1.41
CA LYS A 300 -9.54 -12.36 -0.56
C LYS A 300 -10.39 -11.29 0.14
N SER A 301 -9.82 -10.12 0.44
CA SER A 301 -10.52 -9.00 1.07
C SER A 301 -11.48 -8.23 0.14
N GLN A 302 -11.37 -8.43 -1.19
CA GLN A 302 -12.27 -7.81 -2.17
C GLN A 302 -13.65 -8.46 -2.20
N THR A 303 -13.74 -9.75 -1.84
CA THR A 303 -15.00 -10.47 -1.74
C THR A 303 -15.66 -10.20 -0.39
N LYS A 304 -16.70 -9.36 -0.38
CA LYS A 304 -17.49 -9.09 0.84
C LYS A 304 -18.23 -10.35 1.30
N ALA A 305 -18.05 -10.73 2.55
CA ALA A 305 -18.81 -11.80 3.19
C ALA A 305 -19.83 -11.23 4.17
N LYS A 306 -20.95 -11.94 4.32
CA LYS A 306 -21.95 -11.60 5.34
C LYS A 306 -21.33 -11.76 6.72
N GLY A 307 -21.31 -10.68 7.50
CA GLY A 307 -20.71 -10.67 8.85
C GLY A 307 -19.28 -10.15 8.92
N ASP A 308 -18.72 -9.64 7.81
CA ASP A 308 -17.42 -8.97 7.83
C ASP A 308 -17.39 -7.86 8.88
N LYS A 309 -16.40 -7.91 9.76
CA LYS A 309 -16.13 -6.84 10.73
C LYS A 309 -15.56 -5.62 10.00
N PRO A 310 -15.84 -4.39 10.45
CA PRO A 310 -15.24 -3.21 9.86
C PRO A 310 -13.71 -3.19 10.08
N TYR A 311 -13.01 -2.52 9.18
CA TYR A 311 -11.59 -2.19 9.32
C TYR A 311 -11.39 -0.98 10.26
N HIS A 312 -10.18 -0.83 10.80
CA HIS A 312 -9.79 0.38 11.53
C HIS A 312 -9.71 1.58 10.58
N ARG A 313 -10.06 2.77 11.08
CA ARG A 313 -10.08 4.01 10.28
C ARG A 313 -9.13 5.01 10.89
N THR A 314 -7.96 5.15 10.28
CA THR A 314 -7.00 6.19 10.63
C THR A 314 -6.94 7.18 9.49
N LEU A 315 -7.08 8.46 9.79
CA LEU A 315 -6.92 9.53 8.80
C LEU A 315 -5.41 9.78 8.67
N THR A 316 -4.79 9.19 7.65
CA THR A 316 -3.34 9.18 7.49
C THR A 316 -2.93 9.13 6.03
N THR A 317 -1.73 9.65 5.74
CA THR A 317 -1.10 9.53 4.44
C THR A 317 -0.22 8.28 4.32
N ALA A 318 -0.10 7.47 5.37
CA ALA A 318 0.78 6.29 5.36
C ALA A 318 0.23 5.15 4.49
N TYR A 319 -1.09 4.94 4.47
CA TYR A 319 -1.76 3.82 3.80
C TYR A 319 -3.24 4.10 3.49
#